data_AF-A0A843D4M7-F1
#
_entry.id   AF-A0A843D4M7-F1
#
_cell.length_a   1.000
_cell.length_b   1.000
_cell.length_c   1.000
_cell.angle_alpha   90.00
_cell.angle_beta   90.00
_cell.angle_gamma   90.00
#
_symmetry.space_group_name_H-M   'P 1'
#
loop_
_entity.id
_entity.type
_entity.pdbx_description
1 polymer ?
#
loop_
_entity_poly.entity_id
_entity_poly.type
_entity_poly.pdbx_seq_one_letter_code
_entity_poly.pdbx_strand_id
1 'polypeptide(L)' 'MKAFVINGSPRKKWNTTQAIDKAGEALKDNGFEVERIDLYDYTFKGCTSCFECLYDIISYVTNCHF' A
#
# COMPACT_ATOMS: atom_id res chain seq x y z
N MET A 1 -8.24 14.17 -14.62
CA MET A 1 -8.38 13.46 -13.33
C MET A 1 -7.00 13.06 -12.84
N LYS A 2 -6.82 12.89 -11.53
CA LYS A 2 -5.53 12.49 -10.93
C LYS A 2 -5.63 11.08 -10.33
N ALA A 3 -4.60 10.27 -10.55
CA ALA A 3 -4.47 8.93 -9.99
C ALA A 3 -3.12 8.78 -9.27
N PHE A 4 -3.14 8.03 -8.18
CA PHE A 4 -1.94 7.69 -7.42
C PHE A 4 -1.64 6.20 -7.57
N VAL A 5 -0.40 5.89 -7.92
CA VAL A 5 0.11 4.52 -7.99
C VAL A 5 1.06 4.30 -6.83
N ILE A 6 0.64 3.49 -5.86
CA ILE A 6 1.37 3.31 -4.61
C ILE A 6 2.15 1.99 -4.65
N ASN A 7 3.48 2.09 -4.55
CA ASN A 7 4.34 0.93 -4.34
C ASN A 7 4.47 0.63 -2.85
N GLY A 8 3.79 -0.43 -2.40
CA GLY A 8 3.93 -0.95 -1.05
C GLY A 8 5.11 -1.88 -0.83
N SER A 9 5.87 -2.22 -1.87
CA SER A 9 7.07 -3.05 -1.74
C SER A 9 8.30 -2.20 -1.43
N PRO A 10 9.18 -2.63 -0.48
CA PRO A 10 10.47 -1.98 -0.30
C PRO A 10 11.40 -2.15 -1.53
N ARG A 11 11.05 -3.05 -2.45
CA ARG A 11 11.87 -3.39 -3.62
C ARG A 11 11.41 -2.60 -4.84
N LYS A 12 12.09 -1.50 -5.15
CA LYS A 12 11.71 -0.54 -6.21
C LYS A 12 11.91 -0.98 -7.67
N LYS A 13 12.37 -2.20 -7.93
CA LYS A 13 12.67 -2.70 -9.29
C LYS A 13 12.11 -4.09 -9.57
N TRP A 14 11.35 -4.65 -8.64
CA TRP A 14 10.89 -6.02 -8.71
C TRP A 14 9.45 -6.10 -9.24
N ASN A 15 8.88 -7.30 -9.24
CA ASN A 15 7.60 -7.62 -9.85
C ASN A 15 6.46 -6.67 -9.45
N THR A 16 6.33 -6.32 -8.17
CA THR A 16 5.30 -5.39 -7.69
C THR A 16 5.42 -4.03 -8.36
N THR A 17 6.64 -3.48 -8.40
CA THR A 17 6.89 -2.19 -9.06
C THR A 17 6.58 -2.26 -10.56
N GLN A 18 7.03 -3.32 -11.24
CA GLN A 18 6.77 -3.47 -12.68
C GLN A 18 5.27 -3.58 -12.98
N ALA A 19 4.52 -4.31 -12.15
CA ALA A 19 3.08 -4.47 -12.32
C ALA A 19 2.32 -3.15 -12.16
N ILE A 20 2.62 -2.37 -11.12
CA ILE A 20 1.95 -1.10 -10.88
C ILE A 20 2.40 -0.01 -11.86
N ASP A 21 3.65 -0.02 -12.33
CA ASP A 21 4.13 0.91 -13.35
C ASP A 21 3.36 0.70 -14.66
N LYS A 22 3.11 -0.56 -15.05
CA LYS A 22 2.26 -0.88 -16.22
C LYS A 22 0.82 -0.39 -16.05
N ALA A 23 0.24 -0.53 -14.85
CA ALA A 23 -1.07 0.04 -14.57
C ALA A 23 -1.06 1.58 -14.65
N GLY A 24 0.02 2.22 -14.18
CA GLY A 24 0.22 3.66 -14.29
C GLY A 24 0.37 4.16 -15.72
N GLU A 25 1.08 3.43 -16.57
CA GLU A 25 1.17 3.70 -18.02
C GLU A 25 -0.24 3.70 -18.65
N ALA A 26 -1.02 2.64 -18.42
CA ALA A 26 -2.38 2.55 -18.94
C ALA A 26 -3.29 3.71 -18.46
N LEU A 27 -3.14 4.16 -17.21
CA LEU A 27 -3.87 5.32 -16.69
C LEU A 27 -3.47 6.61 -17.41
N LYS A 28 -2.17 6.83 -17.65
CA LYS A 28 -1.69 8.00 -18.42
C LYS A 28 -2.26 8.00 -19.84
N ASP A 29 -2.28 6.84 -20.50
CA ASP A 29 -2.83 6.70 -21.86
C ASP A 29 -4.34 7.04 -21.91
N ASN A 30 -5.05 6.89 -20.80
CA ASN A 30 -6.46 7.26 -20.65
C ASN A 30 -6.67 8.69 -20.11
N GLY A 31 -5.64 9.55 -20.14
CA GLY A 31 -5.75 10.96 -19.81
C GLY A 31 -5.71 11.29 -18.31
N PHE A 32 -5.22 10.38 -17.47
CA PHE A 32 -4.98 10.66 -16.05
C PHE A 32 -3.60 11.28 -15.82
N GLU A 33 -3.54 12.28 -14.95
CA GLU A 33 -2.27 12.65 -14.29
C GLU A 33 -1.94 11.54 -13.28
N VAL A 34 -0.79 10.89 -13.44
CA VAL A 34 -0.39 9.78 -12.58
C VAL A 34 0.83 10.16 -11.77
N GLU A 35 0.69 10.07 -10.45
CA GLU A 35 1.77 10.25 -9.49
C GLU A 35 2.12 8.90 -8.85
N ARG A 36 3.41 8.55 -8.86
CA ARG A 36 3.90 7.35 -8.20
C ARG A 36 4.39 7.68 -6.80
N ILE A 37 3.96 6.90 -5.82
CA ILE A 37 4.37 7.01 -4.42
C ILE A 37 5.02 5.70 -4.00
N ASP A 38 6.32 5.71 -3.72
CA ASP A 38 7.00 4.59 -3.08
C ASP A 38 6.91 4.76 -1.55
N LEU A 39 6.13 3.91 -0.85
CA LEU A 39 5.88 4.06 0.59
C LEU A 39 7.16 4.06 1.42
N TYR A 40 8.15 3.30 0.97
CA TYR A 40 9.44 3.16 1.64
C TYR A 40 10.40 4.34 1.41
N ASP A 41 10.01 5.37 0.65
CA ASP A 41 10.71 6.66 0.68
C ASP A 41 10.34 7.52 1.89
N TYR A 42 9.26 7.17 2.58
CA TYR A 42 8.84 7.79 3.84
C TYR A 42 9.27 6.93 5.03
N THR A 43 9.13 7.47 6.24
CA THR A 43 9.26 6.69 7.47
C THR A 43 8.05 5.76 7.63
N PHE A 44 8.07 4.67 6.87
CA PHE A 44 7.03 3.65 6.86
C PHE A 44 7.59 2.31 7.32
N LYS A 45 6.85 1.63 8.20
CA LYS A 45 7.10 0.24 8.59
C LYS A 45 5.90 -0.58 8.16
N GLY A 46 6.12 -1.53 7.25
CA GLY A 46 5.07 -2.45 6.81
C GLY A 46 4.57 -3.36 7.93
N CYS A 47 3.40 -3.96 7.72
CA CYS A 47 2.84 -4.96 8.64
C CYS A 47 3.84 -6.12 8.86
N THR A 48 4.09 -6.46 10.12
CA THR A 48 4.98 -7.56 10.52
C THR A 48 4.22 -8.84 10.88
N SER A 49 2.92 -8.89 10.61
CA SER A 49 2.03 -9.98 11.00
C SER A 49 2.07 -10.29 12.51
N CYS A 50 2.12 -9.23 13.34
CA CYS A 50 2.06 -9.38 14.80
C CYS A 50 0.67 -9.76 15.33
N PHE A 51 -0.38 -9.63 14.50
CA PHE A 51 -1.79 -9.84 14.86
C PHE A 51 -2.37 -8.86 15.89
N GLU A 52 -1.66 -7.79 16.25
CA GLU A 52 -2.17 -6.77 17.18
C GLU A 52 -3.50 -6.17 16.71
N CYS A 53 -3.62 -5.86 15.41
CA CYS A 53 -4.85 -5.33 14.84
C CYS A 53 -6.04 -6.30 14.95
N LEU A 54 -5.79 -7.60 15.03
CA LEU A 54 -6.84 -8.59 15.28
C LEU A 54 -7.26 -8.56 16.75
N TYR A 55 -6.30 -8.51 17.68
CA TYR A 55 -6.59 -8.42 19.12
C TYR A 55 -7.29 -7.10 19.49
N ASP A 56 -6.92 -5.98 18.87
CA ASP A 56 -7.60 -4.70 19.04
C ASP A 56 -9.08 -4.79 18.62
N ILE A 57 -9.34 -5.39 17.45
CA ILE A 57 -10.71 -5.60 16.96
C ILE A 57 -11.48 -6.53 17.89
N ILE A 58 -10.87 -7.63 18.32
CA ILE A 58 -11.52 -8.56 19.26
C ILE A 58 -11.82 -7.86 20.57
N SER A 59 -10.89 -7.07 21.12
CA SER A 59 -11.10 -6.31 22.36
C SER A 59 -12.26 -5.30 22.21
N TYR A 60 -12.31 -4.59 21.08
CA TYR A 60 -13.40 -3.65 20.77
C TYR A 60 -14.76 -4.33 20.61
N VAL A 61 -14.82 -5.51 19.98
CA VAL A 61 -16.07 -6.22 19.67
C VAL A 61 -16.56 -7.07 20.84
N THR A 62 -15.66 -7.67 21.61
CA THR A 62 -16.02 -8.64 22.66
C THR A 62 -15.98 -8.05 24.07
N ASN A 63 -15.39 -6.86 24.27
CA ASN A 63 -15.18 -6.24 25.59
C ASN A 63 -14.48 -7.18 26.60
N CYS A 64 -13.83 -8.25 26.13
CA CYS A 64 -13.04 -9.18 26.91
C CYS A 64 -11.57 -8.75 26.82
N HIS A 65 -11.09 -8.06 27.86
CA HIS A 65 -9.67 -7.88 28.09
C HIS A 65 -9.17 -9.13 28.84
N PHE A 66 -8.28 -9.90 28.21
CA PHE A 66 -7.50 -10.94 28.89
C PHE A 66 -6.35 -10.31 29.68
#